data_AF-A0A2W5VNF9-F1
#
_entry.id   AF-A0A2W5VNF9-F1
#
_cell.length_a   1.000
_cell.length_b   1.000
_cell.length_c   1.000
_cell.angle_alpha   90.00
_cell.angle_beta   90.00
_cell.angle_gamma   90.00
#
_symmetry.space_group_name_H-M   'P 1'
#
loop_
_entity.id
_entity.type
_entity.pdbx_description
1 polymer ?
#
loop_
_entity_poly.entity_id
_entity_poly.type
_entity_poly.pdbx_seq_one_letter_code
_entity_poly.pdbx_strand_id
1 'polypeptide(L)'
;MLALAACDSGASAVKAPKGGERASTASEGEATEASSEGVRRSDPRDAPVKLVAGKPYWAANRTRTAEENAQRSFERNGEVFGAKTADDYVAKVHAFVSDPPKGAQTLKRANGDLLIYDPKDNVFAVVSREGAPRTMFKPDEGAAYWDEQKTREARRATAAKKRERNEAEG
;
A
#
# COMPACT_ATOMS: atom_id res chain seq x y z
N MET A 1 36.21 48.30 1.98
CA MET A 1 36.84 47.78 0.75
C MET A 1 37.04 46.28 0.96
N LEU A 2 36.17 45.42 0.44
CA LEU A 2 36.09 44.88 -0.94
C LEU A 2 37.22 43.92 -1.33
N ALA A 3 36.77 42.80 -1.93
CA ALA A 3 37.42 41.79 -2.78
C ALA A 3 38.02 40.56 -2.05
N LEU A 4 37.34 39.41 -2.00
CA LEU A 4 36.97 38.43 -3.06
C LEU A 4 38.17 37.65 -3.61
N ALA A 5 38.17 36.35 -3.29
CA ALA A 5 39.13 35.35 -3.75
C ALA A 5 38.77 34.82 -5.14
N ALA A 6 39.82 34.73 -5.97
CA ALA A 6 40.09 33.84 -7.11
C ALA A 6 38.92 33.22 -7.91
N CYS A 7 38.86 33.61 -9.19
CA CYS A 7 38.30 32.80 -10.28
C CYS A 7 39.33 31.75 -10.73
N ASP A 8 38.88 30.52 -11.00
CA ASP A 8 39.35 29.77 -12.17
C ASP A 8 38.18 28.95 -12.73
N SER A 9 37.85 29.22 -13.99
CA SER A 9 36.80 28.58 -14.77
C SER A 9 37.46 27.57 -15.71
N GLY A 10 37.29 26.28 -15.43
CA GLY A 10 37.85 25.19 -16.25
C GLY A 10 36.80 24.13 -16.57
N ALA A 11 36.45 24.01 -17.84
CA ALA A 11 35.40 23.17 -18.39
C ALA A 11 35.62 21.66 -18.20
N SER A 12 34.52 20.90 -18.14
CA SER A 12 34.45 19.57 -18.76
C SER A 12 33.01 19.18 -19.05
N ALA A 13 32.67 19.23 -20.34
CA ALA A 13 31.47 18.68 -20.93
C ALA A 13 31.81 17.31 -21.53
N VAL A 14 31.00 16.28 -21.27
CA VAL A 14 30.94 15.11 -22.15
C VAL A 14 29.50 14.88 -22.62
N LYS A 15 29.44 14.64 -23.91
CA LYS A 15 28.32 14.82 -24.83
C LYS A 15 27.55 13.51 -24.99
N ALA A 16 26.23 13.59 -24.95
CA ALA A 16 25.34 12.48 -25.28
C ALA A 16 25.43 12.12 -26.78
N PRO A 17 25.44 10.84 -27.17
CA PRO A 17 25.21 10.46 -28.56
C PRO A 17 23.72 10.22 -28.85
N LYS A 18 23.22 10.86 -29.91
CA LYS A 18 22.00 10.48 -30.63
C LYS A 18 22.38 9.95 -32.01
N GLY A 19 21.87 8.75 -32.32
CA GLY A 19 21.24 8.32 -33.58
C GLY A 19 22.00 8.38 -34.91
N GLY A 20 22.09 7.22 -35.58
CA GLY A 20 22.18 7.11 -37.04
C GLY A 20 22.95 5.88 -37.57
N GLU A 21 22.23 4.93 -38.16
CA GLU A 21 22.55 3.90 -39.19
C GLU A 21 23.98 3.91 -39.84
N ARG A 22 24.63 2.80 -40.27
CA ARG A 22 24.17 1.53 -40.85
C ARG A 22 25.36 0.54 -41.02
N ALA A 23 25.04 -0.74 -41.22
CA ALA A 23 25.76 -1.81 -41.96
C ALA A 23 26.54 -2.91 -41.20
N SER A 24 25.82 -4.01 -40.98
CA SER A 24 26.13 -5.44 -41.21
C SER A 24 27.53 -6.02 -40.92
N THR A 25 27.59 -6.90 -39.91
CA THR A 25 28.22 -8.22 -40.06
C THR A 25 27.38 -9.26 -39.31
N ALA A 26 27.09 -10.36 -39.98
CA ALA A 26 26.38 -11.50 -39.43
C ALA A 26 27.32 -12.33 -38.54
N SER A 27 26.82 -12.79 -37.40
CA SER A 27 27.26 -14.05 -36.82
C SER A 27 26.12 -14.61 -35.98
N GLU A 28 25.70 -15.82 -36.34
CA GLU A 28 24.68 -16.62 -35.68
C GLU A 28 24.91 -16.72 -34.17
N GLY A 29 23.86 -16.41 -33.43
CA GLY A 29 23.69 -16.73 -32.02
C GLY A 29 22.21 -16.96 -31.83
N GLU A 30 21.84 -18.23 -31.70
CA GLU A 30 20.51 -18.77 -31.49
C GLU A 30 19.82 -18.05 -30.31
N ALA A 31 19.10 -16.97 -30.63
CA ALA A 31 18.15 -16.37 -29.70
C ALA A 31 16.92 -17.24 -29.75
N THR A 32 16.78 -18.13 -28.77
CA THR A 32 15.49 -18.67 -28.38
C THR A 32 14.50 -17.51 -28.34
N GLU A 33 13.56 -17.50 -29.28
CA GLU A 33 12.36 -16.68 -29.24
C GLU A 33 11.60 -17.07 -27.99
N ALA A 34 11.96 -16.45 -26.86
CA ALA A 34 11.02 -16.24 -25.79
C ALA A 34 9.97 -15.30 -26.37
N SER A 35 8.98 -15.89 -27.03
CA SER A 35 7.68 -15.31 -27.27
C SER A 35 7.18 -14.81 -25.93
N SER A 36 7.51 -13.56 -25.59
CA SER A 36 6.77 -12.78 -24.62
C SER A 36 5.46 -12.38 -25.31
N GLU A 37 4.65 -13.38 -25.65
CA GLU A 37 3.22 -13.20 -25.74
C GLU A 37 2.82 -12.74 -24.34
N GLY A 38 2.55 -11.45 -24.22
CA GLY A 38 2.02 -10.84 -23.03
C GLY A 38 0.67 -11.48 -22.72
N VAL A 39 0.68 -12.61 -22.01
CA VAL A 39 -0.41 -12.97 -21.13
C VAL A 39 -0.54 -11.78 -20.20
N ARG A 40 -1.51 -10.91 -20.47
CA ARG A 40 -1.90 -9.88 -19.52
C ARG A 40 -2.28 -10.63 -18.27
N ARG A 41 -1.36 -10.71 -17.30
CA ARG A 41 -1.62 -11.36 -16.02
C ARG A 41 -2.87 -10.70 -15.47
N SER A 42 -3.94 -11.48 -15.33
CA SER A 42 -5.23 -11.01 -14.83
C SER A 42 -5.01 -10.20 -13.54
N ASP A 43 -5.75 -9.10 -13.37
CA ASP A 43 -5.61 -8.28 -12.16
C ASP A 43 -5.97 -9.15 -10.94
N PRO A 44 -5.08 -9.31 -9.94
CA PRO A 44 -5.36 -10.15 -8.78
C PRO A 44 -6.60 -9.72 -7.97
N ARG A 45 -7.12 -8.50 -8.19
CA ARG A 45 -8.36 -8.01 -7.58
C ARG A 45 -9.62 -8.62 -8.19
N ASP A 46 -9.52 -9.15 -9.41
CA ASP A 46 -10.63 -9.80 -10.11
C ASP A 46 -10.70 -11.31 -9.80
N ALA A 47 -9.72 -11.84 -9.07
CA ALA A 47 -9.71 -13.24 -8.64
C ALA A 47 -10.87 -13.52 -7.67
N PRO A 48 -11.51 -14.71 -7.74
CA PRO A 48 -12.52 -15.10 -6.78
C PRO A 48 -11.98 -15.05 -5.35
N VAL A 49 -12.70 -14.40 -4.44
CA VAL A 49 -12.30 -14.25 -3.04
C VAL A 49 -13.21 -15.10 -2.16
N LYS A 50 -12.64 -15.94 -1.29
CA LYS A 50 -13.42 -16.65 -0.26
C LYS A 50 -14.14 -15.67 0.67
N LEU A 51 -15.25 -16.10 1.26
CA LEU A 51 -16.03 -15.27 2.19
C LEU A 51 -15.94 -15.80 3.61
N VAL A 52 -15.94 -14.88 4.58
CA VAL A 52 -16.05 -15.16 6.01
C VAL A 52 -17.28 -14.41 6.52
N ALA A 53 -18.30 -15.15 6.97
CA ALA A 53 -19.59 -14.58 7.40
C ALA A 53 -20.21 -13.60 6.37
N GLY A 54 -20.10 -13.93 5.07
CA GLY A 54 -20.64 -13.11 3.98
C GLY A 54 -19.79 -11.89 3.61
N LYS A 55 -18.67 -11.63 4.28
CA LYS A 55 -17.69 -10.57 3.94
C LYS A 55 -16.48 -11.16 3.21
N PRO A 56 -15.78 -10.39 2.37
CA PRO A 56 -14.56 -10.88 1.73
C PRO A 56 -13.51 -11.32 2.75
N TYR A 57 -12.84 -12.43 2.50
CA TYR A 57 -11.81 -13.00 3.38
C TYR A 57 -10.71 -11.99 3.71
N TRP A 58 -10.21 -11.29 2.69
CA TRP A 58 -9.22 -10.24 2.82
C TRP A 58 -9.27 -9.31 1.61
N ALA A 59 -8.73 -8.11 1.73
CA ALA A 59 -8.64 -7.19 0.60
C ALA A 59 -7.50 -7.58 -0.37
N ALA A 60 -7.84 -7.78 -1.64
CA ALA A 60 -6.86 -7.90 -2.72
C ALA A 60 -6.25 -6.53 -3.09
N ASN A 61 -5.13 -6.54 -3.81
CA ASN A 61 -4.55 -5.34 -4.41
C ASN A 61 -4.00 -5.66 -5.81
N ARG A 62 -3.54 -4.64 -6.54
CA ARG A 62 -3.07 -4.76 -7.93
C ARG A 62 -1.92 -5.76 -8.14
N THR A 63 -1.26 -6.18 -7.06
CA THR A 63 -0.08 -7.05 -7.12
C THR A 63 -0.30 -8.42 -6.49
N ARG A 64 -1.36 -8.60 -5.70
CA ARG A 64 -1.58 -9.79 -4.86
C ARG A 64 -3.05 -10.06 -4.61
N THR A 65 -3.41 -11.34 -4.58
CA THR A 65 -4.75 -11.80 -4.25
C THR A 65 -5.10 -11.55 -2.78
N ALA A 66 -6.35 -11.80 -2.41
CA ALA A 66 -6.80 -11.72 -1.01
C ALA A 66 -6.02 -12.71 -0.12
N GLU A 67 -5.87 -13.94 -0.57
CA GLU A 67 -5.21 -15.03 0.14
C GLU A 67 -3.73 -14.71 0.39
N GLU A 68 -3.02 -14.21 -0.63
CA GLU A 68 -1.61 -13.83 -0.51
C GLU A 68 -1.43 -12.65 0.47
N ASN A 69 -2.33 -11.66 0.44
CA ASN A 69 -2.27 -10.54 1.36
C ASN A 69 -2.58 -10.95 2.81
N ALA A 70 -3.54 -11.85 3.00
CA ALA A 70 -3.85 -12.42 4.31
C ALA A 70 -2.67 -13.22 4.86
N GLN A 71 -2.10 -14.13 4.05
CA GLN A 71 -0.94 -14.94 4.42
C GLN A 71 0.23 -14.05 4.84
N ARG A 72 0.57 -13.04 4.05
CA ARG A 72 1.63 -12.09 4.40
C ARG A 72 1.35 -11.30 5.67
N SER A 73 0.09 -11.03 5.99
CA SER A 73 -0.27 -10.30 7.20
C SER A 73 -0.20 -11.23 8.42
N PHE A 74 -0.60 -12.48 8.26
CA PHE A 74 -0.40 -13.54 9.24
C PHE A 74 1.08 -13.79 9.54
N GLU A 75 1.94 -13.88 8.54
CA GLU A 75 3.39 -14.09 8.76
C GLU A 75 4.05 -12.99 9.59
N ARG A 76 3.57 -11.74 9.47
CA ARG A 76 4.11 -10.61 10.22
C ARG A 76 3.51 -10.45 11.61
N ASN A 77 2.21 -10.73 11.73
CA ASN A 77 1.42 -10.31 12.90
C ASN A 77 0.73 -11.47 13.62
N GLY A 78 0.66 -12.65 13.01
CA GLY A 78 -0.12 -13.79 13.51
C GLY A 78 0.29 -14.21 14.91
N GLU A 79 1.60 -14.28 15.16
CA GLU A 79 2.15 -14.69 16.46
C GLU A 79 1.69 -13.79 17.60
N VAL A 80 1.68 -12.46 17.42
CA VAL A 80 1.26 -11.52 18.48
C VAL A 80 -0.23 -11.59 18.81
N PHE A 81 -1.02 -12.28 17.99
CA PHE A 81 -2.43 -12.60 18.24
C PHE A 81 -2.66 -14.10 18.52
N GLY A 82 -1.58 -14.84 18.80
CA GLY A 82 -1.61 -16.28 19.06
C GLY A 82 -2.25 -17.07 17.93
N ALA A 83 -2.16 -16.58 16.69
CA ALA A 83 -2.73 -17.25 15.52
C ALA A 83 -1.83 -18.39 15.05
N LYS A 84 -2.42 -19.55 14.78
CA LYS A 84 -1.65 -20.74 14.33
C LYS A 84 -1.58 -20.87 12.82
N THR A 85 -2.57 -20.32 12.11
CA THR A 85 -2.68 -20.35 10.65
C THR A 85 -3.20 -19.02 10.14
N ALA A 86 -3.08 -18.79 8.83
CA ALA A 86 -3.66 -17.60 8.20
C ALA A 86 -5.18 -17.54 8.35
N ASP A 87 -5.89 -18.67 8.26
CA ASP A 87 -7.34 -18.69 8.47
C ASP A 87 -7.73 -18.34 9.92
N ASP A 88 -6.99 -18.84 10.92
CA ASP A 88 -7.20 -18.47 12.33
C ASP A 88 -6.94 -16.96 12.56
N TYR A 89 -5.86 -16.44 11.98
CA TYR A 89 -5.59 -15.02 12.02
C TYR A 89 -6.70 -14.20 11.36
N VAL A 90 -7.16 -14.57 10.16
CA VAL A 90 -8.24 -13.86 9.47
C VAL A 90 -9.55 -13.94 10.25
N ALA A 91 -9.87 -15.09 10.85
CA ALA A 91 -11.04 -15.20 11.73
C ALA A 91 -10.97 -14.24 12.93
N LYS A 92 -9.81 -14.12 13.57
CA LYS A 92 -9.57 -13.15 14.66
C LYS A 92 -9.70 -11.70 14.19
N VAL A 93 -9.19 -11.39 13.00
CA VAL A 93 -9.34 -10.05 12.41
C VAL A 93 -10.81 -9.74 12.15
N HIS A 94 -11.57 -10.68 11.56
CA HIS A 94 -13.02 -10.51 11.33
C HIS A 94 -13.78 -10.34 12.64
N ALA A 95 -13.43 -11.09 13.69
CA ALA A 95 -14.02 -10.92 15.02
C ALA A 95 -13.76 -9.51 15.57
N PHE A 96 -12.51 -9.05 15.55
CA PHE A 96 -12.13 -7.72 16.03
C PHE A 96 -12.84 -6.58 15.28
N VAL A 97 -12.96 -6.68 13.94
CA VAL A 97 -13.60 -5.59 13.16
C VAL A 97 -15.12 -5.62 13.21
N SER A 98 -15.73 -6.76 13.51
CA SER A 98 -17.19 -6.89 13.61
C SER A 98 -17.73 -6.54 14.99
N ASP A 99 -16.99 -6.87 16.04
CA ASP A 99 -17.31 -6.54 17.43
C ASP A 99 -16.06 -6.02 18.16
N PRO A 100 -15.64 -4.76 17.88
CA PRO A 100 -14.47 -4.19 18.51
C PRO A 100 -14.71 -3.99 20.02
N PRO A 101 -13.68 -4.16 20.87
CA PRO A 101 -13.83 -4.06 22.32
C PRO A 101 -14.31 -2.67 22.75
N LYS A 102 -14.97 -2.62 23.91
CA LYS A 102 -15.43 -1.34 24.49
C LYS A 102 -14.26 -0.39 24.69
N GLY A 103 -14.39 0.83 24.18
CA GLY A 103 -13.34 1.84 24.22
C GLY A 103 -12.47 1.89 22.96
N ALA A 104 -12.69 0.99 22.00
CA ALA A 104 -12.09 1.11 20.69
C ALA A 104 -12.51 2.44 20.01
N GLN A 105 -11.54 3.11 19.44
CA GLN A 105 -11.69 4.33 18.67
C GLN A 105 -11.77 3.98 17.19
N THR A 106 -12.59 4.72 16.44
CA THR A 106 -12.76 4.48 15.00
C THR A 106 -12.60 5.76 14.18
N LEU A 107 -12.08 5.63 12.96
CA LEU A 107 -11.94 6.73 12.02
C LEU A 107 -12.28 6.25 10.61
N LYS A 108 -13.25 6.90 9.97
CA LYS A 108 -13.61 6.62 8.58
C LYS A 108 -12.79 7.48 7.62
N ARG A 109 -12.11 6.86 6.67
CA ARG A 109 -11.38 7.55 5.59
C ARG A 109 -12.31 8.03 4.49
N ALA A 110 -11.85 8.99 3.69
CA ALA A 110 -12.58 9.50 2.53
C ALA A 110 -12.89 8.42 1.47
N ASN A 111 -12.03 7.41 1.32
CA ASN A 111 -12.26 6.26 0.43
C ASN A 111 -13.26 5.23 0.99
N GLY A 112 -13.78 5.45 2.21
CA GLY A 112 -14.73 4.57 2.87
C GLY A 112 -14.11 3.45 3.72
N ASP A 113 -12.79 3.30 3.75
CA ASP A 113 -12.14 2.39 4.69
C ASP A 113 -12.40 2.86 6.15
N LEU A 114 -12.54 1.91 7.07
CA LEU A 114 -12.67 2.15 8.50
C LEU A 114 -11.40 1.70 9.22
N LEU A 115 -10.84 2.60 10.02
CA LEU A 115 -9.75 2.32 10.93
C LEU A 115 -10.34 2.10 12.32
N ILE A 116 -9.80 1.13 13.03
CA ILE A 116 -10.20 0.77 14.38
C ILE A 116 -8.93 0.66 15.22
N TYR A 117 -8.92 1.31 16.38
CA TYR A 117 -7.84 1.24 17.34
C TYR A 117 -8.40 0.93 18.72
N ASP A 118 -8.00 -0.18 19.31
CA ASP A 118 -8.23 -0.47 20.72
C ASP A 118 -7.02 0.00 21.56
N PRO A 119 -7.18 1.03 22.41
CA PRO A 119 -6.11 1.49 23.29
C PRO A 119 -5.74 0.49 24.39
N LYS A 120 -6.67 -0.40 24.78
CA LYS A 120 -6.46 -1.32 25.90
C LYS A 120 -5.48 -2.42 25.55
N ASP A 121 -5.74 -3.16 24.47
CA ASP A 121 -4.88 -4.26 24.01
C ASP A 121 -3.84 -3.79 22.98
N ASN A 122 -3.84 -2.49 22.69
CA ASN A 122 -3.02 -1.83 21.69
C ASN A 122 -3.15 -2.50 20.32
N VAL A 123 -4.38 -2.63 19.81
CA VAL A 123 -4.67 -3.32 18.54
C VAL A 123 -5.18 -2.32 17.53
N PHE A 124 -4.55 -2.29 16.35
CA PHE A 124 -4.97 -1.47 15.22
C PHE A 124 -5.41 -2.35 14.07
N ALA A 125 -6.53 -2.03 13.43
CA ALA A 125 -6.99 -2.68 12.20
C ALA A 125 -7.54 -1.68 11.18
N VAL A 126 -7.50 -2.08 9.91
CA VAL A 126 -8.20 -1.38 8.83
C VAL A 126 -9.07 -2.38 8.08
N VAL A 127 -10.31 -1.99 7.81
CA VAL A 127 -11.27 -2.75 7.00
C VAL A 127 -11.78 -1.88 5.85
N SER A 128 -11.97 -2.49 4.68
CA SER A 128 -12.52 -1.79 3.51
C SER A 128 -13.98 -1.42 3.71
N ARG A 129 -14.49 -0.53 2.85
CA ARG A 129 -15.92 -0.21 2.80
C ARG A 129 -16.81 -1.44 2.57
N GLU A 130 -16.34 -2.43 1.80
CA GLU A 130 -17.07 -3.70 1.59
C GLU A 130 -16.93 -4.69 2.77
N GLY A 131 -16.18 -4.34 3.81
CA GLY A 131 -15.94 -5.22 4.96
C GLY A 131 -14.77 -6.18 4.78
N ALA A 132 -13.91 -5.99 3.77
CA ALA A 132 -12.72 -6.80 3.57
C ALA A 132 -11.58 -6.31 4.49
N PRO A 133 -11.04 -7.13 5.40
CA PRO A 133 -9.91 -6.71 6.20
C PRO A 133 -8.69 -6.38 5.34
N ARG A 134 -7.98 -5.31 5.70
CA ARG A 134 -6.74 -4.88 5.02
C ARG A 134 -5.50 -5.11 5.88
N THR A 135 -5.62 -4.96 7.20
CA THR A 135 -4.53 -5.19 8.16
C THR A 135 -5.06 -5.31 9.58
N MET A 136 -4.29 -5.96 10.45
CA MET A 136 -4.40 -5.90 11.91
C MET A 136 -3.00 -6.07 12.51
N PHE A 137 -2.62 -5.31 13.52
CA PHE A 137 -1.32 -5.43 14.21
C PHE A 137 -1.34 -4.66 15.53
N LYS A 138 -0.29 -4.84 16.35
CA LYS A 138 -0.05 -4.02 17.54
C LYS A 138 1.00 -2.96 17.21
N PRO A 139 0.68 -1.66 17.20
CA PRO A 139 1.66 -0.62 16.87
C PRO A 139 2.67 -0.45 18.01
N ASP A 140 3.96 -0.35 17.66
CA ASP A 140 5.04 -0.15 18.64
C ASP A 140 4.89 1.17 19.42
N GLU A 141 4.41 2.22 18.76
CA GLU A 141 4.20 3.55 19.34
C GLU A 141 2.86 3.70 20.09
N GLY A 142 2.07 2.64 20.15
CA GLY A 142 0.79 2.64 20.86
C GLY A 142 -0.17 3.74 20.40
N ALA A 143 -0.66 4.53 21.37
CA ALA A 143 -1.60 5.62 21.11
C ALA A 143 -1.03 6.73 20.20
N ALA A 144 0.29 6.93 20.19
CA ALA A 144 0.91 7.93 19.31
C ALA A 144 0.74 7.56 17.82
N TYR A 145 0.77 6.26 17.49
CA TYR A 145 0.45 5.79 16.15
C TYR A 145 -0.97 6.19 15.73
N TRP A 146 -1.93 6.06 16.65
CA TRP A 146 -3.31 6.43 16.40
C TRP A 146 -3.50 7.94 16.21
N ASP A 147 -2.83 8.77 17.02
CA ASP A 147 -2.82 10.22 16.85
C ASP A 147 -2.22 10.64 15.51
N GLU A 148 -1.20 9.93 15.05
CA GLU A 148 -0.64 10.13 13.72
C GLU A 148 -1.63 9.78 12.61
N GLN A 149 -2.36 8.66 12.72
CA GLN A 149 -3.41 8.30 11.76
C GLN A 149 -4.49 9.40 11.67
N LYS A 150 -4.98 9.90 12.81
CA LYS A 150 -5.95 11.00 12.85
C LYS A 150 -5.41 12.25 12.17
N THR A 151 -4.17 12.63 12.48
CA THR A 151 -3.51 13.80 11.90
C THR A 151 -3.35 13.67 10.38
N ARG A 152 -2.91 12.50 9.90
CA ARG A 152 -2.74 12.21 8.47
C ARG A 152 -4.06 12.32 7.71
N GLU A 153 -5.15 11.79 8.26
CA GLU A 153 -6.47 11.87 7.64
C GLU A 153 -7.05 13.29 7.67
N ALA A 154 -6.84 14.06 8.75
CA ALA A 154 -7.25 15.48 8.80
C ALA A 154 -6.53 16.33 7.74
N ARG A 155 -5.23 16.09 7.52
CA ARG A 155 -4.45 16.75 6.46
C ARG A 155 -4.99 16.39 5.07
N ARG A 156 -5.32 15.10 4.84
CA ARG A 156 -5.90 14.63 3.57
C ARG A 156 -7.26 15.28 3.29
N ALA A 157 -8.13 15.36 4.30
CA ALA A 157 -9.42 16.01 4.18
C ALA A 157 -9.27 17.51 3.83
N THR A 158 -8.34 18.20 4.48
CA THR A 158 -8.05 19.61 4.17
C THR A 158 -7.53 19.80 2.76
N ALA A 159 -6.62 18.93 2.30
CA ALA A 159 -6.08 18.97 0.95
C ALA A 159 -7.16 18.70 -0.10
N ALA A 160 -8.06 17.74 0.13
CA ALA A 160 -9.19 17.45 -0.75
C ALA A 160 -10.11 18.66 -0.90
N LYS A 161 -10.54 19.26 0.22
CA LYS A 161 -11.38 20.48 0.22
C LYS A 161 -10.73 21.67 -0.50
N LYS A 162 -9.41 21.79 -0.42
CA LYS A 162 -8.67 22.83 -1.16
C LYS A 162 -8.73 22.59 -2.67
N ARG A 163 -8.58 21.34 -3.13
CA ARG A 163 -8.65 20.99 -4.56
C ARG A 163 -10.03 21.26 -5.13
N GLU A 164 -11.08 20.82 -4.43
CA GLU A 164 -12.48 21.05 -4.83
C GLU A 164 -12.80 22.54 -4.98
N ARG A 165 -12.34 23.38 -4.04
CA ARG A 165 -12.54 24.83 -4.16
C ARG A 165 -11.83 25.41 -5.37
N ASN A 166 -10.57 25.03 -5.59
CA ASN A 166 -9.81 25.52 -6.74
C ASN A 166 -10.44 25.10 -8.08
N GLU A 167 -11.04 23.92 -8.15
CA GLU A 167 -11.76 23.42 -9.33
C GLU A 167 -13.11 24.13 -9.55
N ALA A 168 -13.75 24.62 -8.48
CA ALA A 168 -15.00 25.38 -8.58
C ALA A 168 -14.79 26.88 -8.92
N GLU A 169 -13.59 27.40 -8.69
CA GLU A 169 -13.22 28.80 -8.93
C GLU A 169 -12.52 29.03 -10.29
N GLY A 170 -12.19 27.96 -11.03
CA GLY A 170 -11.52 28.00 -12.34
C GLY A 170 -12.44 27.63 -13.49
#